data_AF-A0A497JM57-F1
#
_entry.id   AF-A0A497JM57-F1
#
_cell.length_a   1.000
_cell.length_b   1.000
_cell.length_c   1.000
_cell.angle_alpha   90.00
_cell.angle_beta   90.00
_cell.angle_gamma   90.00
#
_symmetry.space_group_name_H-M   'P 1'
#
loop_
_entity.id
_entity.type
_entity.pdbx_description
1 polymer ?
#
loop_
_entity_poly.entity_id
_entity_poly.type
_entity_poly.pdbx_seq_one_letter_code
_entity_poly.pdbx_strand_id
1 'polypeptide(L)'
;MKVVRFHVLVVASLAFAFFVLCPRMVGMAAVIANTKNLNAYMVVFTGALLAVPLFGLMFFILSRFGVGWAILLAVLTDILAAVLIGLFSWRSAFQIIVIAMFLWVGIVVAEFTSKILFG
;
A
#
# COMPACT_ATOMS: atom_id res chain seq x y z
N MET A 1 -19.61 -10.65 15.99
CA MET A 1 -19.92 -9.23 15.72
C MET A 1 -19.34 -8.42 16.88
N LYS A 2 -18.22 -7.70 16.69
CA LYS A 2 -17.64 -6.87 17.76
C LYS A 2 -18.51 -5.63 17.94
N VAL A 3 -18.94 -5.37 19.19
CA VAL A 3 -19.75 -4.21 19.57
C VAL A 3 -19.01 -2.92 19.16
N VAL A 4 -19.59 -2.16 18.23
CA VAL A 4 -19.00 -0.93 17.69
C VAL A 4 -19.21 0.19 18.71
N ARG A 5 -18.22 0.45 19.57
CA ARG A 5 -18.17 1.73 20.32
C ARG A 5 -17.78 2.82 19.32
N PHE A 6 -18.76 3.63 18.91
CA PHE A 6 -18.59 4.67 17.88
C PHE A 6 -17.39 5.59 18.14
N HIS A 7 -17.18 6.00 19.40
CA HIS A 7 -16.03 6.82 19.78
C HIS A 7 -14.67 6.14 19.53
N VAL A 8 -14.58 4.82 19.76
CA VAL A 8 -13.34 4.06 19.53
C VAL A 8 -13.09 3.89 18.03
N LEU A 9 -14.16 3.69 17.24
CA LEU A 9 -14.06 3.59 15.80
C LEU A 9 -13.52 4.88 15.18
N VAL A 10 -14.06 6.04 15.56
CA VAL A 10 -13.63 7.34 15.03
C VAL A 10 -12.16 7.61 15.36
N VAL A 11 -11.73 7.37 16.60
CA VAL A 11 -10.33 7.54 17.01
C VAL A 11 -9.41 6.59 16.24
N ALA A 12 -9.80 5.33 16.06
CA ALA A 12 -9.03 4.36 15.30
C ALA A 12 -8.94 4.72 13.81
N SER A 13 -10.02 5.21 13.20
CA SER A 13 -10.02 5.68 11.81
C SER A 13 -9.16 6.93 11.61
N LEU A 14 -9.19 7.87 12.56
CA LEU A 14 -8.31 9.03 12.57
C LEU A 14 -6.84 8.63 12.68
N ALA A 15 -6.52 7.73 13.61
CA ALA A 15 -5.18 7.18 13.73
C ALA A 15 -4.75 6.47 12.44
N PHE A 16 -5.65 5.73 11.81
CA PHE A 16 -5.37 5.06 10.54
C PHE A 16 -5.07 6.05 9.41
N ALA A 17 -5.77 7.20 9.38
CA ALA A 17 -5.53 8.24 8.39
C ALA A 17 -4.14 8.89 8.49
N PHE A 18 -3.47 8.82 9.65
CA PHE A 18 -2.09 9.26 9.80
C PHE A 18 -1.06 8.28 9.21
N PHE A 19 -1.44 7.05 8.87
CA PHE A 19 -0.58 6.17 8.08
C PHE A 19 -0.56 6.67 6.64
N VAL A 20 0.39 7.56 6.38
CA VAL A 20 0.63 8.15 5.06
C VAL A 20 0.86 7.04 4.02
N LEU A 21 0.24 7.23 2.85
CA LEU A 21 0.47 6.39 1.67
C LEU A 21 1.96 6.17 1.44
N CYS A 22 2.36 4.97 1.02
CA CYS A 22 3.77 4.67 0.82
C CYS A 22 4.43 5.72 -0.10
N PRO A 23 5.65 6.20 0.21
CA PRO A 23 6.31 7.27 -0.56
C PRO A 23 6.44 6.94 -2.05
N ARG A 24 6.45 5.64 -2.38
CA ARG A 24 6.40 5.12 -3.74
C ARG A 24 5.16 5.57 -4.52
N MET A 25 3.97 5.52 -3.93
CA MET A 25 2.72 5.89 -4.61
C MET A 25 2.72 7.38 -4.96
N VAL A 26 3.18 8.22 -4.02
CA VAL A 26 3.32 9.66 -4.24
C VAL A 26 4.36 9.96 -5.32
N GLY A 27 5.50 9.26 -5.31
CA GLY A 27 6.51 9.38 -6.36
C GLY A 27 5.97 9.02 -7.75
N MET A 28 5.21 7.92 -7.87
CA MET A 28 4.58 7.53 -9.13
C MET A 28 3.50 8.52 -9.57
N ALA A 29 2.72 9.07 -8.65
CA ALA A 29 1.74 10.12 -8.98
C ALA A 29 2.41 11.36 -9.58
N ALA A 30 3.58 11.77 -9.07
CA ALA A 30 4.36 12.85 -9.64
C ALA A 30 4.88 12.50 -11.06
N VAL A 31 5.32 11.27 -11.30
CA VAL A 31 5.76 10.83 -12.65
C VAL A 31 4.59 10.82 -13.64
N ILE A 32 3.43 10.30 -13.23
CA ILE A 32 2.20 10.28 -14.05
C ILE A 32 1.77 11.71 -14.38
N ALA A 33 1.77 12.60 -13.38
CA ALA A 33 1.41 13.99 -13.54
C ALA A 33 2.32 14.72 -14.54
N ASN A 34 3.64 14.54 -14.41
CA ASN A 34 4.61 15.15 -15.32
C ASN A 34 4.53 14.58 -16.75
N THR A 35 4.31 13.27 -16.90
CA THR A 35 4.21 12.64 -18.23
C THR A 35 2.93 12.97 -18.97
N LYS A 36 1.83 13.26 -18.26
CA LYS A 36 0.52 13.61 -18.84
C LYS A 36 0.16 15.09 -18.72
N ASN A 37 1.06 15.95 -18.23
CA ASN A 37 0.80 17.37 -17.92
C ASN A 37 -0.46 17.57 -17.05
N LEU A 38 -0.64 16.71 -16.05
CA LEU A 38 -1.75 16.79 -15.10
C LEU A 38 -1.28 17.38 -13.77
N ASN A 39 -2.23 17.88 -12.97
CA ASN A 39 -1.94 18.31 -11.61
C ASN A 39 -1.75 17.07 -10.70
N ALA A 40 -0.55 16.94 -10.11
CA ALA A 40 -0.19 15.82 -9.24
C ALA A 40 -1.13 15.66 -8.04
N TYR A 41 -1.60 16.77 -7.45
CA TYR A 41 -2.54 16.70 -6.34
C TYR A 41 -3.86 16.04 -6.75
N MET A 42 -4.35 16.35 -7.95
CA MET A 42 -5.60 15.79 -8.44
C MET A 42 -5.48 14.28 -8.69
N VAL A 43 -4.35 13.82 -9.24
CA VAL A 43 -4.04 12.40 -9.41
C VAL A 43 -3.97 11.67 -8.07
N VAL A 44 -3.35 12.27 -7.05
CA VAL A 44 -3.27 11.66 -5.70
C VAL A 44 -4.66 11.54 -5.07
N PHE A 45 -5.46 12.60 -5.06
CA PHE A 45 -6.78 12.56 -4.42
C PHE A 45 -7.76 11.61 -5.13
N THR A 46 -7.83 11.69 -6.46
CA THR A 46 -8.72 10.82 -7.24
C THR A 46 -8.25 9.37 -7.19
N GLY A 47 -6.94 9.12 -7.29
CA GLY A 47 -6.35 7.79 -7.15
C GLY A 47 -6.55 7.20 -5.77
N ALA A 48 -6.40 7.99 -4.71
CA ALA A 48 -6.63 7.54 -3.33
C ALA A 48 -8.09 7.13 -3.12
N LEU A 49 -9.06 7.89 -3.65
CA LEU A 49 -10.48 7.55 -3.58
C LEU A 49 -10.78 6.20 -4.24
N LEU A 50 -10.17 5.95 -5.41
CA LEU A 50 -10.27 4.67 -6.11
C LEU A 50 -9.50 3.53 -5.42
N ALA A 51 -8.47 3.85 -4.63
CA ALA A 51 -7.67 2.87 -3.89
C ALA A 51 -8.34 2.41 -2.58
N VAL A 52 -9.27 3.18 -1.99
CA VAL A 52 -10.03 2.79 -0.78
C VAL A 52 -10.60 1.35 -0.86
N PRO A 53 -11.33 0.95 -1.92
CA PRO A 53 -11.84 -0.43 -2.02
C PRO A 53 -10.71 -1.47 -2.10
N LEU A 54 -9.58 -1.15 -2.73
CA LEU A 54 -8.42 -2.03 -2.80
C LEU A 54 -7.79 -2.24 -1.42
N PHE A 55 -7.74 -1.20 -0.56
CA PHE A 55 -7.28 -1.36 0.82
C PHE A 55 -8.17 -2.33 1.60
N GLY A 56 -9.49 -2.24 1.43
CA GLY A 56 -10.43 -3.19 2.03
C GLY A 56 -10.18 -4.63 1.55
N LEU A 57 -9.93 -4.80 0.26
CA LEU A 57 -9.59 -6.11 -0.32
C LEU A 57 -8.25 -6.64 0.20
N MET A 58 -7.23 -5.78 0.32
CA MET A 58 -5.93 -6.15 0.86
C MET A 58 -6.04 -6.58 2.34
N PHE A 59 -6.85 -5.87 3.14
CA PHE A 59 -7.12 -6.24 4.52
C PHE A 59 -7.87 -7.58 4.62
N PHE A 60 -8.85 -7.82 3.73
CA PHE A 60 -9.56 -9.10 3.68
C PHE A 60 -8.61 -10.27 3.41
N ILE A 61 -7.68 -10.11 2.46
CA ILE A 61 -6.69 -11.13 2.12
C ILE A 61 -5.70 -11.31 3.25
N LEU A 62 -5.19 -10.21 3.83
CA LEU A 62 -4.31 -10.25 4.98
C LEU A 62 -4.94 -11.01 6.15
N SER A 63 -6.20 -10.73 6.46
CA SER A 63 -6.91 -11.39 7.57
C SER A 63 -7.20 -12.87 7.33
N ARG A 64 -7.29 -13.33 6.07
CA ARG A 64 -7.72 -14.71 5.75
C ARG A 64 -6.59 -15.62 5.31
N PHE A 65 -5.60 -15.07 4.60
CA PHE A 65 -4.49 -15.81 4.00
C PHE A 65 -3.13 -15.40 4.58
N GLY A 66 -3.07 -14.32 5.35
CA GLY A 66 -1.85 -13.85 6.00
C GLY A 66 -1.01 -12.92 5.12
N VAL A 67 0.17 -12.57 5.64
CA VAL A 67 1.00 -11.47 5.10
C VAL A 67 1.54 -11.78 3.70
N GLY A 68 1.96 -13.02 3.43
CA GLY A 68 2.56 -13.34 2.13
C GLY A 68 1.62 -13.20 0.94
N TRP A 69 0.35 -13.55 1.12
CA TRP A 69 -0.67 -13.36 0.08
C TRP A 69 -1.01 -11.88 -0.13
N ALA A 70 -0.98 -11.08 0.95
CA ALA A 70 -1.15 -9.64 0.86
C ALA A 70 -0.02 -8.98 0.06
N ILE A 71 1.23 -9.39 0.29
CA ILE A 71 2.40 -8.87 -0.46
C ILE A 71 2.33 -9.30 -1.93
N LEU A 72 2.00 -10.56 -2.20
CA LEU A 72 1.89 -11.06 -3.57
C LEU A 72 0.80 -10.31 -4.35
N LEU A 73 -0.36 -10.06 -3.72
CA LEU A 73 -1.41 -9.26 -4.33
C LEU A 73 -0.97 -7.81 -4.56
N ALA A 74 -0.29 -7.19 -3.58
CA ALA A 74 0.22 -5.83 -3.72
C ALA A 74 1.17 -5.70 -4.92
N VAL A 75 2.09 -6.66 -5.08
CA VAL A 75 3.00 -6.73 -6.23
C VAL A 75 2.24 -6.90 -7.54
N LEU A 76 1.22 -7.77 -7.59
CA LEU A 76 0.40 -7.95 -8.78
C LEU A 76 -0.35 -6.66 -9.16
N THR A 77 -0.96 -5.98 -8.18
CA THR A 77 -1.65 -4.71 -8.43
C THR A 77 -0.68 -3.60 -8.87
N ASP A 78 0.55 -3.60 -8.37
CA ASP A 78 1.59 -2.65 -8.77
C ASP A 78 2.06 -2.87 -10.22
N ILE A 79 2.21 -4.14 -10.63
CA ILE A 79 2.52 -4.51 -12.01
C ILE A 79 1.36 -4.11 -12.92
N LEU A 80 0.12 -4.41 -12.53
CA LEU A 80 -1.07 -4.06 -13.30
C LEU A 80 -1.18 -2.53 -13.49
N ALA A 81 -0.95 -1.76 -12.44
CA ALA A 81 -0.91 -0.30 -12.52
C ALA A 81 0.19 0.20 -13.46
N ALA A 82 1.40 -0.36 -13.39
CA ALA A 82 2.50 0.00 -14.28
C ALA A 82 2.17 -0.29 -15.77
N VAL A 83 1.50 -1.40 -16.04
CA VAL A 83 1.02 -1.76 -17.38
C VAL A 83 -0.07 -0.79 -17.87
N LEU A 84 -1.06 -0.45 -17.02
CA LEU A 84 -2.13 0.48 -17.36
C LEU A 84 -1.64 1.89 -17.70
N ILE A 85 -0.58 2.35 -17.04
CA ILE A 85 0.01 3.66 -17.30
C ILE A 85 0.86 3.64 -18.59
N GLY A 86 1.19 2.46 -19.13
CA GLY A 86 2.09 2.30 -20.28
C GLY A 86 3.55 2.62 -19.96
N LEU A 87 3.90 2.73 -18.67
CA LEU A 87 5.26 2.99 -18.18
C LEU A 87 5.99 1.68 -17.82
N PHE A 88 5.54 0.53 -18.35
CA PHE A 88 6.14 -0.76 -18.04
C PHE A 88 7.56 -0.82 -18.60
N SER A 89 8.52 -0.44 -17.75
CA SER A 89 9.95 -0.51 -18.02
C SER A 89 10.58 -1.61 -17.16
N TRP A 90 11.65 -2.22 -17.66
CA TRP A 90 12.45 -3.17 -16.89
C TRP A 90 12.96 -2.59 -15.55
N ARG A 91 13.19 -1.26 -15.50
CA ARG A 91 13.55 -0.56 -14.26
C ARG A 91 12.42 -0.57 -13.24
N SER A 92 11.18 -0.30 -13.67
CA SER A 92 10.01 -0.27 -12.80
C SER A 92 9.71 -1.65 -12.20
N ALA A 93 9.81 -2.71 -13.01
CA ALA A 93 9.66 -4.08 -12.53
C ALA A 93 10.72 -4.45 -11.48
N PHE A 94 11.98 -4.08 -11.71
CA PHE A 94 13.05 -4.31 -10.75
C PHE A 94 12.81 -3.57 -9.43
N GLN A 95 12.40 -2.30 -9.48
CA GLN A 95 12.05 -1.54 -8.29
C GLN A 95 10.91 -2.19 -7.49
N ILE A 96 9.87 -2.72 -8.16
CA ILE A 96 8.77 -3.43 -7.49
C ILE A 96 9.30 -4.64 -6.72
N ILE A 97 10.15 -5.46 -7.35
CA ILE A 97 10.72 -6.68 -6.74
C ILE A 97 11.58 -6.31 -5.52
N VAL A 98 12.45 -5.30 -5.64
CA VAL A 98 13.31 -4.86 -4.54
C VAL A 98 12.48 -4.36 -3.36
N ILE A 99 11.45 -3.54 -3.61
CA ILE A 99 10.57 -3.00 -2.55
C ILE A 99 9.79 -4.13 -1.87
N ALA A 100 9.28 -5.11 -2.64
CA ALA A 100 8.59 -6.26 -2.09
C ALA A 100 9.50 -7.11 -1.19
N MET A 101 10.76 -7.32 -1.60
CA MET A 101 11.76 -8.00 -0.78
C MET A 101 12.06 -7.22 0.51
N PHE A 102 12.25 -5.90 0.43
CA PHE A 102 12.47 -5.05 1.59
C PHE A 102 11.29 -5.08 2.57
N LEU A 103 10.05 -5.05 2.07
CA LEU A 103 8.85 -5.17 2.90
C LEU A 103 8.78 -6.53 3.60
N TRP A 104 9.05 -7.61 2.88
CA TRP A 104 9.09 -8.95 3.47
C TRP A 104 10.11 -9.04 4.62
N VAL A 105 11.35 -8.61 4.36
CA VAL A 105 12.41 -8.59 5.37
C VAL A 105 12.03 -7.70 6.55
N GLY A 106 11.53 -6.49 6.29
CA GLY A 106 11.13 -5.56 7.32
C GLY A 106 10.05 -6.11 8.25
N ILE A 107 9.06 -6.83 7.70
CA ILE A 107 8.01 -7.48 8.51
C ILE A 107 8.60 -8.60 9.36
N VAL A 108 9.41 -9.48 8.78
CA VAL A 108 10.05 -10.58 9.53
C VAL A 108 10.93 -10.05 10.65
N VAL A 109 11.74 -9.02 10.37
CA VAL A 109 12.60 -8.37 11.37
C VAL A 109 11.76 -7.73 12.46
N ALA A 110 10.69 -7.00 12.12
CA ALA A 110 9.81 -6.38 13.10
C ALA A 110 9.12 -7.41 14.03
N GLU A 111 8.63 -8.52 13.48
CA GLU A 111 8.07 -9.61 14.27
C GLU A 111 9.12 -10.26 15.19
N PHE A 112 10.35 -10.43 14.71
CA PHE A 112 11.42 -11.03 15.48
C PHE A 112 11.90 -10.11 16.62
N THR A 113 12.13 -8.83 16.32
CA THR A 113 12.57 -7.84 17.32
C THR A 113 11.49 -7.59 18.37
N SER A 114 10.22 -7.52 17.98
CA SER A 114 9.13 -7.35 18.95
C SER A 114 9.01 -8.53 19.91
N LYS A 115 9.19 -9.77 19.42
CA LYS A 115 9.24 -10.97 20.26
C LYS A 115 10.44 -11.01 21.21
N ILE A 116 11.59 -10.46 20.83
CA ILE A 116 12.79 -10.43 21.69
C ILE A 116 12.71 -9.33 22.75
N LEU A 117 12.16 -8.17 22.39
CA LEU A 117 12.17 -7.00 23.27
C LEU A 117 10.98 -6.98 24.24
N PHE A 118 9.83 -7.52 23.83
CA PHE A 118 8.57 -7.50 24.60
C PHE A 118 7.95 -8.89 24.83
N GLY A 119 8.57 -9.95 24.32
CA GLY A 119 8.19 -11.34 24.61
C GLY A 119 9.14 -11.95 25.64
#